data_AF-A0A816B5J0-F1
#
_entry.id   AF-A0A816B5J0-F1
#
_cell.length_a   1.000
_cell.length_b   1.000
_cell.length_c   1.000
_cell.angle_alpha   90.00
_cell.angle_beta   90.00
_cell.angle_gamma   90.00
#
_symmetry.space_group_name_H-M   'P 1'
#
loop_
_entity.id
_entity.type
_entity.pdbx_description
1 polymer ?
#
loop_
_entity_poly.entity_id
_entity_poly.type
_entity_poly.pdbx_seq_one_letter_code
_entity_poly.pdbx_strand_id
1 'polypeptide(L)'
;MKAEARRYFWWPSLDKDIENLVHQCKVCSEIAKQPAKAPLQQWNVPNEPWKRIHIDFMGKFLGFYFLIVVDAHSKWLEVFMMNDISTFSTISNLKTLFARYGLCEEIVSDNETQFTSNEFTQFCARNGIRHICTSPGHPQSNGQAERYVDIVKTALKKGFHKGGKLADVLSKFLFCNRSTPHSTTNLSPAELFLKRRLRTVLDLLHPNAMDASSSTRQRYKLNFDRHSKQRHFKIDDKVLVRGFRKNPGKVEWTSGVLISRIGSRLWSVKVGEQIWRRHENQIRQRYWSTDGDLIVTHQTTESVDCDDGSSSCSPPDQQSKVLRRSARTRKPIHRLIEQI
;
A
#
# COMPACT_ATOMS: atom_id res chain seq x y z
N MET A 1 -10.56 -33.96 51.37
CA MET A 1 -10.95 -33.20 52.58
C MET A 1 -12.45 -32.98 52.68
N LYS A 2 -13.10 -32.22 51.76
CA LYS A 2 -14.55 -31.92 51.87
C LYS A 2 -15.46 -33.15 51.96
N ALA A 3 -15.28 -34.12 51.06
CA ALA A 3 -16.10 -35.33 51.04
C ALA A 3 -15.99 -36.16 52.32
N GLU A 4 -14.80 -36.21 52.94
CA GLU A 4 -14.58 -36.97 54.17
C GLU A 4 -15.18 -36.24 55.39
N ALA A 5 -15.01 -34.92 55.48
CA ALA A 5 -15.55 -34.12 56.57
C ALA A 5 -17.09 -34.17 56.64
N ARG A 6 -17.77 -34.17 55.49
CA ARG A 6 -19.24 -34.28 55.40
C ARG A 6 -19.81 -35.60 55.91
N ARG A 7 -18.98 -36.64 56.11
CA ARG A 7 -19.43 -37.94 56.66
C ARG A 7 -19.59 -37.92 58.17
N TYR A 8 -18.85 -37.04 58.86
CA TYR A 8 -18.78 -37.03 60.34
C TYR A 8 -19.34 -35.75 60.93
N PHE A 9 -19.28 -34.63 60.21
CA PHE A 9 -19.60 -33.32 60.75
C PHE A 9 -20.58 -32.57 59.85
N TRP A 10 -21.40 -31.72 60.48
CA TRP A 10 -22.30 -30.82 59.78
C TRP A 10 -22.43 -29.50 60.54
N TRP A 11 -22.25 -28.39 59.82
CA TRP A 11 -22.66 -27.05 60.23
C TRP A 11 -22.79 -26.15 58.99
N PRO A 12 -23.52 -25.02 59.08
CA PRO A 12 -23.58 -24.05 58.00
C PRO A 12 -22.17 -23.55 57.66
N SER A 13 -21.78 -23.58 56.38
CA SER A 13 -20.45 -23.19 55.87
C SER A 13 -19.25 -24.13 56.14
N LEU A 14 -19.47 -25.40 56.53
CA LEU A 14 -18.42 -26.44 56.64
C LEU A 14 -17.40 -26.43 55.50
N ASP A 15 -17.88 -26.43 54.25
CA ASP A 15 -16.98 -26.45 53.08
C ASP A 15 -16.10 -25.20 52.98
N LYS A 16 -16.63 -24.04 53.38
CA LYS A 16 -15.93 -22.76 53.33
C LYS A 16 -14.88 -22.67 54.43
N ASP A 17 -15.17 -23.23 55.61
CA ASP A 17 -14.22 -23.29 56.71
C ASP A 17 -13.06 -24.25 56.39
N ILE A 18 -13.34 -25.37 55.71
CA ILE A 18 -12.30 -26.27 55.19
C ILE A 18 -11.47 -25.57 54.11
N GLU A 19 -12.08 -24.83 53.19
CA GLU A 19 -11.35 -24.02 52.21
C GLU A 19 -10.44 -22.99 52.90
N ASN A 20 -10.96 -22.26 53.88
CA ASN A 20 -10.20 -21.27 54.65
C ASN A 20 -9.03 -21.91 55.38
N LEU A 21 -9.22 -23.08 56.00
CA LEU A 21 -8.16 -23.83 56.67
C LEU A 21 -7.04 -24.21 55.68
N VAL A 22 -7.41 -24.71 54.49
CA VAL A 22 -6.44 -25.06 53.44
C VAL A 22 -5.73 -23.83 52.89
N HIS A 23 -6.45 -22.72 52.70
CA HIS A 23 -5.88 -21.44 52.27
C HIS A 23 -4.91 -20.84 53.28
N GLN A 24 -5.15 -21.05 54.58
CA GLN A 24 -4.26 -20.60 55.66
C GLN A 24 -3.05 -21.53 55.84
N CYS A 25 -3.09 -22.75 55.31
CA CYS A 25 -1.97 -23.67 55.39
C CYS A 25 -0.84 -23.28 54.42
N LYS A 26 0.26 -22.75 54.96
CA LYS A 26 1.45 -22.34 54.20
C LYS A 26 1.97 -23.44 53.27
N VAL A 27 2.16 -24.66 53.78
CA VAL A 27 2.70 -25.79 53.02
C VAL A 27 1.78 -26.17 51.86
N CYS A 28 0.46 -26.19 52.08
CA CYS A 28 -0.51 -26.48 51.03
C CYS A 28 -0.53 -25.39 49.96
N SER A 29 -0.38 -24.12 50.35
CA SER A 29 -0.35 -22.99 49.42
C SER A 29 0.92 -22.96 48.56
N GLU A 30 2.08 -23.36 49.10
CA GLU A 30 3.35 -23.38 48.37
C GLU A 30 3.42 -24.52 47.34
N ILE A 31 2.80 -25.67 47.64
CA ILE A 31 2.80 -26.86 46.76
C ILE A 31 1.58 -26.88 45.81
N ALA A 32 0.64 -25.96 46.00
CA ALA A 32 -0.56 -25.87 45.18
C ALA A 32 -0.21 -25.78 43.68
N LYS A 33 -1.10 -26.32 42.84
CA LYS A 33 -0.98 -26.17 41.38
C LYS A 33 -1.00 -24.69 41.02
N GLN A 34 -0.37 -24.35 39.89
CA GLN A 34 -0.42 -23.00 39.34
C GLN A 34 -1.87 -22.48 39.30
N PRO A 35 -2.08 -21.18 39.58
CA PRO A 35 -3.41 -20.59 39.53
C PRO A 35 -4.02 -20.81 38.15
N ALA A 36 -5.36 -20.88 38.11
CA ALA A 36 -6.07 -20.88 36.84
C ALA A 36 -5.63 -19.67 36.00
N LYS A 37 -5.40 -19.89 34.70
CA LYS A 37 -4.99 -18.81 33.80
C LYS A 37 -5.99 -17.67 33.89
N ALA A 38 -5.49 -16.46 34.12
CA ALA A 38 -6.33 -15.27 34.12
C ALA A 38 -7.08 -15.14 32.78
N PRO A 39 -8.27 -14.51 32.76
CA PRO A 39 -8.95 -14.18 31.52
C PRO A 39 -8.02 -13.43 30.56
N LEU A 40 -8.06 -13.78 29.28
CA LEU A 40 -7.23 -13.13 28.27
C LEU A 40 -7.65 -11.66 28.13
N GLN A 41 -6.76 -10.75 28.54
CA GLN A 41 -6.93 -9.33 28.29
C GLN A 41 -6.30 -8.98 26.95
N GLN A 42 -7.14 -8.57 25.99
CA GLN A 42 -6.69 -8.18 24.67
C GLN A 42 -6.08 -6.77 24.73
N TRP A 43 -5.00 -6.56 23.98
CA TRP A 43 -4.49 -5.23 23.73
C TRP A 43 -5.54 -4.37 23.02
N ASN A 44 -5.67 -3.12 23.44
CA ASN A 44 -6.42 -2.13 22.66
C ASN A 44 -5.77 -2.02 21.28
N VAL A 45 -6.50 -2.39 20.24
CA VAL A 45 -6.04 -2.24 18.85
C VAL A 45 -5.99 -0.75 18.53
N PRO A 46 -4.87 -0.22 18.02
CA PRO A 46 -4.80 1.19 17.65
C PRO A 46 -5.83 1.52 16.56
N ASN A 47 -6.39 2.74 16.59
CA ASN A 47 -7.37 3.19 15.60
C ASN A 47 -6.74 3.52 14.23
N GLU A 48 -5.41 3.64 14.17
CA GLU A 48 -4.67 4.09 13.00
C GLU A 48 -3.45 3.20 12.75
N PRO A 49 -3.04 3.01 11.48
CA PRO A 49 -1.82 2.29 11.16
C PRO A 49 -0.60 3.01 11.73
N TRP A 50 0.45 2.25 12.04
CA TRP A 50 1.77 2.75 12.44
C TRP A 50 1.86 3.41 13.82
N LYS A 51 0.81 3.38 14.64
CA LYS A 51 0.87 3.86 16.03
C LYS A 51 1.65 2.91 16.92
N ARG A 52 1.32 1.63 16.88
CA ARG A 52 2.00 0.58 17.64
C ARG A 52 2.58 -0.45 16.69
N ILE A 53 3.88 -0.67 16.81
CA ILE A 53 4.56 -1.77 16.12
C ILE A 53 5.01 -2.82 17.14
N HIS A 54 4.91 -4.07 16.74
CA HIS A 54 5.47 -5.20 17.46
C HIS A 54 6.74 -5.65 16.76
N ILE A 55 7.81 -5.82 17.52
CA ILE A 55 9.10 -6.28 17.01
C ILE A 55 9.52 -7.57 17.72
N ASP A 56 10.17 -8.45 16.96
CA ASP A 56 10.68 -9.73 17.47
C ASP A 56 11.78 -10.25 16.53
N PHE A 57 12.64 -11.13 17.05
CA PHE A 57 13.68 -11.78 16.27
C PHE A 57 13.31 -13.20 15.90
N MET A 58 13.47 -13.51 14.60
CA MET A 58 13.57 -14.89 14.18
C MET A 58 15.01 -15.37 14.38
N GLY A 59 15.16 -16.49 15.08
CA GLY A 59 16.43 -17.19 15.20
C GLY A 59 17.05 -17.56 13.84
N LYS A 60 18.34 -17.93 13.86
CA LYS A 60 19.13 -18.14 12.64
C LYS A 60 18.45 -19.07 11.64
N PHE A 61 18.34 -18.62 10.40
CA PHE A 61 17.94 -19.43 9.26
C PHE A 61 18.95 -19.20 8.12
N LEU A 62 19.61 -20.29 7.67
CA LEU A 62 20.68 -20.24 6.66
C LEU A 62 21.81 -19.24 6.98
N GLY A 63 22.15 -19.10 8.27
CA GLY A 63 23.22 -18.22 8.73
C GLY A 63 22.82 -16.76 8.98
N PHE A 64 21.59 -16.36 8.62
CA PHE A 64 21.08 -15.00 8.82
C PHE A 64 20.07 -14.95 9.96
N TYR A 65 20.00 -13.81 10.64
CA TYR A 65 18.94 -13.43 11.56
C TYR A 65 17.89 -12.59 10.86
N PHE A 66 16.68 -12.55 11.39
CA PHE A 66 15.63 -11.73 10.82
C PHE A 66 14.92 -10.91 11.89
N LEU A 67 14.93 -9.60 11.74
CA LEU A 67 14.11 -8.71 12.55
C LEU A 67 12.74 -8.61 11.90
N ILE A 68 11.72 -9.04 12.64
CA ILE A 68 10.32 -8.99 12.24
C ILE A 68 9.69 -7.74 12.85
N VAL A 69 9.04 -6.93 12.01
CA VAL A 69 8.30 -5.74 12.45
C VAL A 69 6.89 -5.82 11.92
N VAL A 70 5.90 -5.77 12.82
CA VAL A 70 4.49 -5.91 12.49
C VAL A 70 3.69 -4.75 13.03
N ASP A 71 2.93 -4.08 12.18
CA ASP A 71 1.97 -3.07 12.62
C ASP A 71 0.76 -3.71 13.34
N ALA A 72 0.41 -3.18 14.51
CA ALA A 72 -0.69 -3.72 15.31
C ALA A 72 -2.06 -3.55 14.63
N HIS A 73 -2.27 -2.46 13.87
CA HIS A 73 -3.56 -2.15 13.25
C HIS A 73 -3.72 -2.82 11.87
N SER A 74 -2.89 -2.44 10.90
CA SER A 74 -2.97 -2.90 9.51
C SER A 74 -2.42 -4.31 9.29
N LYS A 75 -1.69 -4.86 10.26
CA LYS A 75 -0.94 -6.12 10.11
C LYS A 75 0.14 -6.05 9.03
N TRP A 76 0.61 -4.84 8.70
CA TRP A 76 1.71 -4.62 7.78
C TRP A 76 3.00 -5.24 8.33
N LEU A 77 3.61 -6.10 7.53
CA LEU A 77 4.81 -6.86 7.88
C LEU A 77 6.03 -6.30 7.13
N GLU A 78 7.08 -6.00 7.88
CA GLU A 78 8.44 -5.73 7.39
C GLU A 78 9.39 -6.76 8.01
N VAL A 79 10.34 -7.22 7.20
CA VAL A 79 11.32 -8.24 7.60
C VAL A 79 12.68 -7.79 7.12
N PHE A 80 13.62 -7.65 8.05
CA PHE A 80 15.00 -7.29 7.75
C PHE A 80 15.90 -8.50 7.94
N MET A 81 16.64 -8.87 6.90
CA MET A 81 17.68 -9.90 6.98
C MET A 81 18.96 -9.27 7.52
N MET A 82 19.53 -9.86 8.57
CA MET A 82 20.65 -9.31 9.33
C MET A 82 21.74 -10.38 9.51
N ASN A 83 23.00 -9.96 9.55
CA ASN A 83 24.14 -10.85 9.81
C ASN A 83 24.36 -11.08 11.30
N ASP A 84 23.95 -10.12 12.13
CA ASP A 84 24.11 -10.11 13.57
C ASP A 84 22.83 -9.58 14.25
N ILE A 85 22.73 -9.82 15.55
CA ILE A 85 21.66 -9.33 16.42
C ILE A 85 22.20 -8.29 17.40
N SER A 86 23.09 -7.40 16.96
CA SER A 86 23.53 -6.29 17.81
C SER A 86 22.46 -5.20 17.86
N THR A 87 22.38 -4.49 18.99
CA THR A 87 21.53 -3.32 19.14
C THR A 87 21.79 -2.29 18.03
N PHE A 88 23.06 -2.07 17.68
CA PHE A 88 23.45 -1.13 16.63
C PHE A 88 22.82 -1.49 15.28
N SER A 89 22.94 -2.76 14.87
CA SER A 89 22.34 -3.25 13.62
C SER A 89 20.82 -3.15 13.64
N THR A 90 20.17 -3.42 14.78
CA THR A 90 18.72 -3.25 14.96
C THR A 90 18.31 -1.79 14.79
N ILE A 91 18.96 -0.87 15.50
CA ILE A 91 18.68 0.57 15.41
C ILE A 91 18.89 1.08 13.99
N SER A 92 19.93 0.62 13.29
CA SER A 92 20.20 1.01 11.90
C SER A 92 19.06 0.61 10.95
N ASN A 93 18.55 -0.63 11.09
CA ASN A 93 17.39 -1.10 10.32
C ASN A 93 16.11 -0.33 10.69
N LEU A 94 15.87 -0.06 11.98
CA LEU A 94 14.74 0.73 12.44
C LEU A 94 14.80 2.19 11.94
N LYS A 95 15.97 2.82 11.91
CA LYS A 95 16.14 4.15 11.30
C LYS A 95 15.75 4.15 9.82
N THR A 96 16.18 3.12 9.09
CA THR A 96 15.82 2.95 7.67
C THR A 96 14.32 2.71 7.50
N LEU A 97 13.70 1.99 8.45
CA LEU A 97 12.26 1.78 8.47
C LEU A 97 11.49 3.09 8.73
N PHE A 98 11.88 3.84 9.75
CA PHE A 98 11.23 5.09 10.12
C PHE A 98 11.46 6.21 9.09
N ALA A 99 12.56 6.17 8.34
CA ALA A 99 12.75 7.06 7.19
C ALA A 99 11.73 6.81 6.07
N ARG A 100 11.19 5.58 5.94
CA ARG A 100 10.19 5.23 4.91
C ARG A 100 8.76 5.58 5.32
N TYR A 101 8.42 5.39 6.59
CA TYR A 101 7.03 5.42 7.05
C TYR A 101 6.74 6.46 8.14
N GLY A 102 7.78 7.10 8.70
CA GLY A 102 7.69 7.94 9.88
C GLY A 102 7.92 7.17 11.18
N LEU A 103 8.04 7.90 12.29
CA LEU A 103 8.14 7.35 13.63
C LEU A 103 6.79 6.80 14.10
N CYS A 104 6.81 5.73 14.89
CA CYS A 104 5.65 5.20 15.59
C CYS A 104 5.53 5.79 17.01
N GLU A 105 4.36 5.68 17.62
CA GLU A 105 4.15 6.10 19.01
C GLU A 105 4.68 5.05 20.00
N GLU A 106 4.51 3.77 19.67
CA GLU A 106 4.79 2.65 20.58
C GLU A 106 5.52 1.51 19.89
N ILE A 107 6.56 0.99 20.55
CA ILE A 107 7.23 -0.25 20.18
C ILE A 107 6.96 -1.27 21.28
N VAL A 108 6.45 -2.44 20.90
CA VAL A 108 6.33 -3.59 21.79
C VAL A 108 7.36 -4.64 21.41
N SER A 109 8.17 -5.07 22.38
CA SER A 109 9.14 -6.16 22.21
C SER A 109 9.10 -7.10 23.41
N ASP A 110 9.80 -8.22 23.28
CA ASP A 110 10.19 -9.03 24.42
C ASP A 110 11.39 -8.42 25.17
N ASN A 111 11.83 -9.10 26.23
CA ASN A 111 12.98 -8.70 27.07
C ASN A 111 14.32 -9.19 26.52
N GLU A 112 14.46 -9.30 25.19
CA GLU A 112 15.75 -9.61 24.59
C GLU A 112 16.76 -8.48 24.85
N THR A 113 18.03 -8.84 25.03
CA THR A 113 19.10 -7.93 25.49
C THR A 113 19.33 -6.76 24.55
N GLN A 114 19.02 -6.95 23.26
CA GLN A 114 19.07 -5.95 22.22
C GLN A 114 18.07 -4.83 22.47
N PHE A 115 16.84 -5.19 22.83
CA PHE A 115 15.74 -4.25 23.04
C PHE A 115 15.82 -3.59 24.42
N THR A 116 16.37 -4.27 25.43
CA THR A 116 16.54 -3.70 26.78
C THR A 116 17.85 -2.92 26.98
N SER A 117 18.67 -2.79 25.94
CA SER A 117 19.95 -2.09 26.03
C SER A 117 19.77 -0.58 26.25
N ASN A 118 20.76 0.05 26.89
CA ASN A 118 20.77 1.50 27.13
C ASN A 118 20.73 2.29 25.81
N GLU A 119 21.45 1.80 24.78
CA GLU A 119 21.46 2.38 23.45
C GLU A 119 20.07 2.40 22.80
N PHE A 120 19.32 1.29 22.90
CA PHE A 120 17.95 1.20 22.38
C PHE A 120 16.97 2.09 23.16
N THR A 121 17.10 2.10 24.48
CA THR A 121 16.30 2.96 25.36
C THR A 121 16.51 4.43 25.02
N GLN A 122 17.76 4.87 24.86
CA GLN A 122 18.09 6.23 24.44
C GLN A 122 17.58 6.55 23.04
N PHE A 123 17.67 5.60 22.10
CA PHE A 123 17.12 5.76 20.76
C PHE A 123 15.60 6.00 20.80
N CYS A 124 14.86 5.22 21.57
CA CYS A 124 13.42 5.42 21.74
C CYS A 124 13.11 6.77 22.39
N ALA A 125 13.79 7.11 23.48
CA ALA A 125 13.60 8.38 24.18
C ALA A 125 13.86 9.60 23.29
N ARG A 126 14.95 9.59 22.50
CA ARG A 126 15.29 10.69 21.58
C ARG A 126 14.26 10.91 20.48
N ASN A 127 13.57 9.85 20.07
CA ASN A 127 12.56 9.91 19.02
C ASN A 127 11.13 10.02 19.59
N GLY A 128 10.96 10.15 20.91
CA GLY A 128 9.65 10.21 21.55
C GLY A 128 8.85 8.90 21.43
N ILE A 129 9.52 7.77 21.24
CA ILE A 129 8.88 6.46 21.09
C ILE A 129 8.72 5.81 22.46
N ARG A 130 7.51 5.36 22.79
CA ARG A 130 7.24 4.62 24.02
C ARG A 130 7.57 3.14 23.82
N HIS A 131 8.64 2.68 24.44
CA HIS A 131 9.03 1.28 24.41
C HIS A 131 8.34 0.49 25.54
N ILE A 132 7.68 -0.61 25.18
CA ILE A 132 6.93 -1.48 26.07
C ILE A 132 7.52 -2.88 25.98
N CYS A 133 8.11 -3.36 27.07
CA CYS A 133 8.58 -4.74 27.15
C CYS A 133 7.52 -5.65 27.76
N THR A 134 7.40 -6.87 27.25
CA THR A 134 6.55 -7.89 27.87
C THR A 134 7.10 -8.30 29.23
N SER A 135 6.24 -8.74 30.16
CA SER A 135 6.70 -9.25 31.45
C SER A 135 7.51 -10.55 31.25
N PRO A 136 8.61 -10.77 31.99
CA PRO A 136 9.29 -12.07 32.00
C PRO A 136 8.29 -13.20 32.29
N GLY A 137 8.32 -14.25 31.47
CA GLY A 137 7.40 -15.40 31.59
C GLY A 137 6.00 -15.19 31.00
N HIS A 138 5.72 -14.06 30.35
CA HIS A 138 4.43 -13.77 29.70
C HIS A 138 4.57 -13.50 28.18
N PRO A 139 5.01 -14.51 27.38
CA PRO A 139 5.23 -14.37 25.92
C PRO A 139 3.96 -13.92 25.17
N GLN A 140 2.79 -14.27 25.71
CA GLN A 140 1.47 -13.93 25.16
C GLN A 140 1.28 -12.43 24.89
N SER A 141 1.99 -11.55 25.62
CA SER A 141 1.90 -10.10 25.43
C SER A 141 2.50 -9.61 24.11
N ASN A 142 3.46 -10.33 23.50
CA ASN A 142 3.99 -10.06 22.15
C ASN A 142 3.58 -11.13 21.12
N GLY A 143 2.53 -11.91 21.43
CA GLY A 143 2.12 -13.06 20.60
C GLY A 143 1.77 -12.72 19.14
N GLN A 144 1.53 -11.44 18.82
CA GLN A 144 1.42 -11.02 17.43
C GLN A 144 2.75 -11.16 16.69
N ALA A 145 3.86 -10.66 17.22
CA ALA A 145 5.15 -10.77 16.56
C ALA A 145 5.60 -12.24 16.48
N GLU A 146 5.47 -13.00 17.57
CA GLU A 146 5.80 -14.43 17.62
C GLU A 146 5.07 -15.22 16.54
N ARG A 147 3.77 -14.97 16.36
CA ARG A 147 2.98 -15.61 15.31
C ARG A 147 3.51 -15.26 13.92
N TYR A 148 3.95 -14.02 13.71
CA TYR A 148 4.52 -13.60 12.44
C TYR A 148 5.92 -14.17 12.20
N VAL A 149 6.73 -14.36 13.25
CA VAL A 149 7.99 -15.11 13.20
C VAL A 149 7.74 -16.51 12.65
N ASP A 150 6.75 -17.24 13.18
CA ASP A 150 6.41 -18.58 12.72
C ASP A 150 5.90 -18.62 11.27
N ILE A 151 5.06 -17.65 10.89
CA ILE A 151 4.56 -17.52 9.51
C ILE A 151 5.72 -17.29 8.55
N VAL A 152 6.63 -16.35 8.85
CA VAL A 152 7.80 -16.03 8.03
C VAL A 152 8.71 -17.24 7.93
N LYS A 153 9.05 -17.87 9.07
CA LYS A 153 9.88 -19.08 9.12
C LYS A 153 9.33 -20.19 8.25
N THR A 154 8.02 -20.43 8.33
CA THR A 154 7.35 -21.46 7.54
C THR A 154 7.36 -21.13 6.05
N ALA A 155 7.11 -19.87 5.69
CA ALA A 155 7.15 -19.41 4.31
C ALA A 155 8.56 -19.53 3.69
N LEU A 156 9.59 -19.12 4.43
CA LEU A 156 10.99 -19.24 4.01
C LEU A 156 11.39 -20.70 3.83
N LYS A 157 11.07 -21.59 4.77
CA LYS A 157 11.31 -23.05 4.64
C LYS A 157 10.65 -23.61 3.38
N LYS A 158 9.37 -23.32 3.16
CA LYS A 158 8.63 -23.81 1.98
C LYS A 158 9.22 -23.29 0.67
N GLY A 159 9.57 -22.00 0.60
CA GLY A 159 10.14 -21.42 -0.62
C GLY A 159 11.55 -21.92 -0.90
N PHE A 160 12.36 -22.16 0.14
CA PHE A 160 13.70 -22.72 -0.01
C PHE A 160 13.65 -24.18 -0.47
N HIS A 161 12.73 -24.99 0.05
CA HIS A 161 12.51 -26.37 -0.45
C HIS A 161 12.10 -26.42 -1.92
N LYS A 162 11.49 -25.36 -2.46
CA LYS A 162 11.19 -25.22 -3.90
C LYS A 162 12.40 -24.76 -4.74
N GLY A 163 13.59 -24.60 -4.15
CA GLY A 163 14.82 -24.21 -4.85
C GLY A 163 15.00 -22.70 -5.07
N GLY A 164 14.20 -21.85 -4.42
CA GLY A 164 14.30 -20.40 -4.56
C GLY A 164 15.47 -19.79 -3.77
N LYS A 165 16.04 -18.69 -4.29
CA LYS A 165 16.97 -17.85 -3.51
C LYS A 165 16.22 -17.17 -2.36
N LEU A 166 16.88 -17.05 -1.21
CA LEU A 166 16.27 -16.56 0.02
C LEU A 166 15.63 -15.16 -0.12
N ALA A 167 16.34 -14.22 -0.76
CA ALA A 167 15.86 -12.85 -0.97
C ALA A 167 14.60 -12.80 -1.87
N ASP A 168 14.57 -13.63 -2.91
CA ASP A 168 13.44 -13.72 -3.85
C ASP A 168 12.22 -14.35 -3.18
N VAL A 169 12.44 -15.41 -2.39
CA VAL A 169 11.39 -16.07 -1.59
C VAL A 169 10.80 -15.08 -0.59
N LEU A 170 11.62 -14.35 0.14
CA LEU A 170 11.17 -13.34 1.10
C LEU A 170 10.36 -12.23 0.40
N SER A 171 10.86 -11.71 -0.72
CA SER A 171 10.19 -10.65 -1.48
C SER A 171 8.82 -11.10 -2.01
N LYS A 172 8.76 -12.32 -2.58
CA LYS A 172 7.49 -12.91 -3.05
C LYS A 172 6.52 -13.12 -1.89
N PHE A 173 7.01 -13.64 -0.76
CA PHE A 173 6.19 -13.86 0.43
C PHE A 173 5.62 -12.54 0.98
N LEU A 174 6.44 -11.51 1.15
CA LEU A 174 6.01 -10.20 1.64
C LEU A 174 4.97 -9.57 0.71
N PHE A 175 5.18 -9.64 -0.60
CA PHE A 175 4.20 -9.15 -1.58
C PHE A 175 2.85 -9.85 -1.45
N CYS A 176 2.86 -11.19 -1.35
CA CYS A 176 1.64 -11.98 -1.16
C CYS A 176 0.96 -11.65 0.18
N ASN A 177 1.71 -11.60 1.28
CA ASN A 177 1.18 -11.25 2.60
C ASN A 177 0.51 -9.87 2.62
N ARG A 178 1.15 -8.86 2.02
CA ARG A 178 0.62 -7.49 1.96
C ARG A 178 -0.61 -7.32 1.07
N SER A 179 -0.78 -8.20 0.08
CA SER A 179 -1.89 -8.16 -0.88
C SER A 179 -3.06 -9.07 -0.50
N THR A 180 -2.87 -10.00 0.44
CA THR A 180 -3.87 -10.99 0.82
C THR A 180 -4.73 -10.47 1.98
N PRO A 181 -6.07 -10.51 1.89
CA PRO A 181 -6.96 -10.14 3.00
C PRO A 181 -6.67 -10.97 4.25
N HIS A 182 -6.55 -10.31 5.40
CA HIS A 182 -6.33 -10.99 6.67
C HIS A 182 -7.68 -11.36 7.32
N SER A 183 -7.76 -12.53 7.97
CA SER A 183 -9.03 -13.05 8.51
C SER A 183 -9.65 -12.16 9.60
N THR A 184 -8.82 -11.51 10.41
CA THR A 184 -9.29 -10.62 11.48
C THR A 184 -9.83 -9.28 10.95
N THR A 185 -9.24 -8.73 9.90
CA THR A 185 -9.57 -7.38 9.41
C THR A 185 -10.45 -7.41 8.16
N ASN A 186 -10.58 -8.57 7.50
CA ASN A 186 -11.21 -8.76 6.18
C ASN A 186 -10.64 -7.91 5.04
N LEU A 187 -9.59 -7.12 5.32
CA LEU A 187 -8.89 -6.24 4.39
C LEU A 187 -7.43 -6.65 4.31
N SER A 188 -6.79 -6.38 3.18
CA SER A 188 -5.36 -6.64 3.04
C SER A 188 -4.53 -5.61 3.83
N PRO A 189 -3.33 -5.98 4.30
CA PRO A 189 -2.45 -5.03 4.97
C PRO A 189 -2.16 -3.79 4.13
N ALA A 190 -2.04 -3.93 2.81
CA ALA A 190 -1.86 -2.77 1.92
C ALA A 190 -3.06 -1.84 1.85
N GLU A 191 -4.29 -2.35 1.87
CA GLU A 191 -5.49 -1.51 1.90
C GLU A 191 -5.59 -0.73 3.20
N LEU A 192 -5.22 -1.34 4.33
CA LEU A 192 -5.24 -0.68 5.63
C LEU A 192 -4.11 0.34 5.80
N PHE A 193 -2.90 -0.04 5.38
CA PHE A 193 -1.67 0.75 5.57
C PHE A 193 -1.47 1.81 4.49
N LEU A 194 -1.48 1.40 3.21
CA LEU A 194 -1.22 2.28 2.06
C LEU A 194 -2.49 2.94 1.52
N LYS A 195 -3.67 2.59 2.05
CA LYS A 195 -4.99 3.05 1.56
C LYS A 195 -5.21 2.76 0.07
N ARG A 196 -4.55 1.71 -0.45
CA ARG A 196 -4.68 1.26 -1.85
C ARG A 196 -4.48 -0.25 -1.93
N ARG A 197 -5.16 -0.88 -2.87
CA ARG A 197 -4.91 -2.28 -3.22
C ARG A 197 -3.64 -2.40 -4.08
N LEU A 198 -2.82 -3.39 -3.79
CA LEU A 198 -1.65 -3.70 -4.64
C LEU A 198 -2.12 -4.39 -5.91
N ARG A 199 -1.54 -4.00 -7.05
CA ARG A 199 -1.82 -4.65 -8.34
C ARG A 199 -1.08 -5.98 -8.39
N THR A 200 -1.84 -7.06 -8.53
CA THR A 200 -1.39 -8.44 -8.61
C THR A 200 -1.59 -9.00 -10.03
N VAL A 201 -1.00 -10.16 -10.31
CA VAL A 201 -1.22 -10.88 -11.58
C VAL A 201 -2.69 -11.28 -11.74
N LEU A 202 -3.38 -11.59 -10.64
CA LEU A 202 -4.82 -11.93 -10.67
C LEU A 202 -5.69 -10.76 -11.10
N ASP A 203 -5.26 -9.51 -10.83
CA ASP A 203 -6.00 -8.33 -11.28
C ASP A 203 -5.94 -8.17 -12.81
N LEU A 204 -5.00 -8.82 -13.51
CA LEU A 204 -4.96 -8.86 -14.97
C LEU A 204 -6.09 -9.71 -15.59
N LEU A 205 -6.72 -10.58 -14.79
CA LEU A 205 -7.86 -11.40 -15.25
C LEU A 205 -9.15 -10.58 -15.34
N HIS A 206 -9.19 -9.40 -14.71
CA HIS A 206 -10.31 -8.49 -14.78
C HIS A 206 -9.96 -7.32 -15.70
N PRO A 207 -10.70 -7.08 -16.80
CA PRO A 207 -10.54 -5.88 -17.61
C PRO A 207 -10.76 -4.64 -16.72
N ASN A 208 -9.66 -3.94 -16.43
CA ASN A 208 -9.52 -2.65 -15.77
C ASN A 208 -10.71 -2.13 -14.93
N ALA A 209 -10.62 -2.26 -13.61
CA ALA A 209 -11.27 -1.36 -12.65
C ALA A 209 -10.55 0.01 -12.51
N MET A 210 -9.79 0.44 -13.53
CA MET A 210 -9.02 1.71 -13.51
C MET A 210 -9.82 2.92 -13.99
N ASP A 211 -11.08 2.74 -14.38
CA ASP A 211 -11.97 3.78 -14.92
C ASP A 211 -12.53 4.76 -13.87
N ALA A 212 -12.08 4.70 -12.61
CA ALA A 212 -12.45 5.72 -11.63
C ALA A 212 -11.66 7.04 -11.83
N SER A 213 -10.38 6.94 -12.24
CA SER A 213 -9.47 8.10 -12.39
C SER A 213 -9.61 8.86 -13.71
N SER A 214 -10.31 8.26 -14.69
CA SER A 214 -10.60 8.89 -15.99
C SER A 214 -11.47 10.12 -15.81
N SER A 215 -12.40 10.14 -14.86
CA SER A 215 -13.31 11.27 -14.62
C SER A 215 -12.58 12.59 -14.30
N THR A 216 -11.61 12.59 -13.38
CA THR A 216 -10.82 13.79 -13.02
C THR A 216 -9.90 14.22 -14.17
N ARG A 217 -9.24 13.26 -14.83
CA ARG A 217 -8.39 13.51 -16.01
C ARG A 217 -9.20 14.10 -17.17
N GLN A 218 -10.43 13.63 -17.34
CA GLN A 218 -11.35 14.07 -18.38
C GLN A 218 -11.91 15.45 -18.08
N ARG A 219 -12.23 15.78 -16.82
CA ARG A 219 -12.57 17.16 -16.40
C ARG A 219 -11.42 18.14 -16.63
N TYR A 220 -10.19 17.77 -16.27
CA TYR A 220 -9.02 18.61 -16.52
C TYR A 220 -8.80 18.82 -18.03
N LYS A 221 -8.91 17.75 -18.82
CA LYS A 221 -8.85 17.82 -20.28
C LYS A 221 -9.93 18.73 -20.86
N LEU A 222 -11.20 18.58 -20.43
CA LEU A 222 -12.32 19.42 -20.89
C LEU A 222 -12.10 20.90 -20.57
N ASN A 223 -11.64 21.22 -19.35
CA ASN A 223 -11.34 22.60 -18.96
C ASN A 223 -10.18 23.21 -19.77
N PHE A 224 -9.11 22.44 -20.01
CA PHE A 224 -7.99 22.90 -20.83
C PHE A 224 -8.39 23.05 -22.31
N ASP A 225 -9.13 22.08 -22.84
CA ASP A 225 -9.55 22.06 -24.24
C ASP A 225 -10.54 23.19 -24.54
N ARG A 226 -11.35 23.65 -23.57
CA ARG A 226 -12.28 24.81 -23.68
C ARG A 226 -11.57 26.11 -24.08
N HIS A 227 -10.32 26.29 -23.66
CA HIS A 227 -9.51 27.47 -23.99
C HIS A 227 -8.50 27.21 -25.12
N SER A 228 -8.47 25.99 -25.66
CA SER A 228 -7.55 25.60 -26.72
C SER A 228 -8.21 25.73 -28.09
N LYS A 229 -7.52 26.37 -29.05
CA LYS A 229 -7.94 26.36 -30.46
C LYS A 229 -7.31 25.15 -31.14
N GLN A 230 -8.12 24.31 -31.78
CA GLN A 230 -7.60 23.20 -32.59
C GLN A 230 -6.84 23.77 -33.80
N ARG A 231 -5.61 23.32 -34.01
CA ARG A 231 -4.81 23.72 -35.18
C ARG A 231 -4.81 22.57 -36.18
N HIS A 232 -5.24 22.86 -37.40
CA HIS A 232 -5.23 21.90 -38.48
C HIS A 232 -4.02 22.18 -39.35
N PHE A 233 -3.09 21.22 -39.41
CA PHE A 233 -1.92 21.28 -40.27
C PHE A 233 -1.99 20.15 -41.30
N LYS A 234 -1.71 20.47 -42.56
CA LYS A 234 -1.56 19.51 -43.63
C LYS A 234 -0.07 19.30 -43.93
N ILE A 235 0.24 18.15 -44.53
CA ILE A 235 1.56 17.89 -45.09
C ILE A 235 1.80 18.94 -46.19
N ASP A 236 3.03 19.45 -46.28
CA ASP A 236 3.48 20.53 -47.15
C ASP A 236 3.04 21.96 -46.78
N ASP A 237 2.35 22.16 -45.66
CA ASP A 237 2.08 23.52 -45.17
C ASP A 237 3.38 24.26 -44.81
N LYS A 238 3.48 25.51 -45.27
CA LYS A 238 4.54 26.45 -44.85
C LYS A 238 4.26 26.93 -43.44
N VAL A 239 5.16 26.63 -42.52
CA VAL A 239 5.00 26.92 -41.09
C VAL A 239 6.21 27.65 -40.50
N LEU A 240 5.98 28.40 -39.43
CA LEU A 240 7.03 28.93 -38.57
C LEU A 240 7.22 27.99 -37.40
N VAL A 241 8.48 27.63 -37.14
CA VAL A 241 8.89 26.67 -36.13
C VAL A 241 9.77 27.35 -35.10
N ARG A 242 9.53 27.10 -33.82
CA ARG A 242 10.38 27.63 -32.75
C ARG A 242 11.77 26.98 -32.76
N GLY A 243 12.81 27.81 -32.91
CA GLY A 243 14.22 27.50 -32.72
C GLY A 243 14.64 27.72 -31.26
N PHE A 244 15.46 26.80 -30.73
CA PHE A 244 16.00 26.89 -29.36
C PHE A 244 17.52 27.12 -29.34
N ARG A 245 18.15 27.24 -30.51
CA ARG A 245 19.60 27.32 -30.65
C ARG A 245 20.01 28.79 -30.73
N LYS A 246 20.22 29.45 -29.58
CA LYS A 246 21.29 30.44 -29.33
C LYS A 246 21.10 31.31 -28.07
N ASN A 247 19.92 31.40 -27.45
CA ASN A 247 19.76 32.06 -26.15
C ASN A 247 18.50 31.57 -25.40
N PRO A 248 18.55 31.24 -24.09
CA PRO A 248 17.39 30.73 -23.34
C PRO A 248 16.21 31.71 -23.23
N GLY A 249 16.41 33.00 -23.57
CA GLY A 249 15.39 34.05 -23.46
C GLY A 249 14.81 34.58 -24.78
N LYS A 250 15.40 34.28 -25.95
CA LYS A 250 14.94 34.84 -27.24
C LYS A 250 14.27 33.77 -28.09
N VAL A 251 12.97 33.91 -28.29
CA VAL A 251 12.18 32.99 -29.11
C VAL A 251 12.39 33.34 -30.59
N GLU A 252 13.19 32.55 -31.28
CA GLU A 252 13.38 32.68 -32.72
C GLU A 252 12.41 31.75 -33.46
N TRP A 253 11.63 32.30 -34.39
CA TRP A 253 10.73 31.55 -35.25
C TRP A 253 11.36 31.43 -36.63
N THR A 254 11.64 30.19 -37.07
CA THR A 254 12.28 29.90 -38.35
C THR A 254 11.27 29.29 -39.31
N SER A 255 11.29 29.68 -40.58
CA SER A 255 10.41 29.10 -41.59
C SER A 255 10.80 27.66 -41.93
N GLY A 256 9.81 26.78 -42.03
CA GLY A 256 9.96 25.41 -42.48
C GLY A 256 8.72 24.87 -43.17
N VAL A 257 8.82 23.66 -43.70
CA VAL A 257 7.74 22.95 -44.39
C VAL A 257 7.45 21.63 -43.68
N LEU A 258 6.18 21.32 -43.42
CA LEU A 258 5.79 20.08 -42.75
C LEU A 258 5.96 18.87 -43.69
N ILE A 259 6.78 17.90 -43.27
CA ILE A 259 7.04 16.69 -44.08
C ILE A 259 6.08 15.57 -43.68
N SER A 260 5.94 15.31 -42.38
CA SER A 260 5.15 14.16 -41.90
C SER A 260 4.71 14.30 -40.45
N ARG A 261 3.61 13.63 -40.13
CA ARG A 261 3.08 13.51 -38.77
C ARG A 261 3.66 12.26 -38.10
N ILE A 262 4.39 12.45 -37.00
CA ILE A 262 5.05 11.36 -36.25
C ILE A 262 4.14 10.82 -35.13
N GLY A 263 3.26 11.68 -34.58
CA GLY A 263 2.33 11.30 -33.52
C GLY A 263 1.10 12.20 -33.49
N SER A 264 0.24 12.00 -32.48
CA SER A 264 -1.03 12.75 -32.37
C SER A 264 -0.83 14.28 -32.37
N ARG A 265 0.25 14.80 -31.79
CA ARG A 265 0.60 16.24 -31.77
C ARG A 265 2.08 16.54 -32.11
N LEU A 266 2.77 15.60 -32.78
CA LEU A 266 4.19 15.71 -33.09
C LEU A 266 4.43 15.65 -34.60
N TRP A 267 5.18 16.62 -35.12
CA TRP A 267 5.45 16.78 -36.55
C TRP A 267 6.94 16.82 -36.86
N SER A 268 7.28 16.34 -38.06
CA SER A 268 8.58 16.50 -38.70
C SER A 268 8.54 17.71 -39.62
N VAL A 269 9.42 18.69 -39.41
CA VAL A 269 9.46 19.93 -40.19
C VAL A 269 10.84 20.11 -40.82
N LYS A 270 10.88 20.36 -42.13
CA LYS A 270 12.10 20.72 -42.86
C LYS A 270 12.38 22.21 -42.66
N VAL A 271 13.51 22.54 -42.06
CA VAL A 271 13.98 23.93 -41.85
C VAL A 271 15.32 24.05 -42.56
N GLY A 272 15.34 24.67 -43.75
CA GLY A 272 16.50 24.66 -44.64
C GLY A 272 16.84 23.22 -45.08
N GLU A 273 18.07 22.78 -44.82
CA GLU A 273 18.54 21.41 -45.08
C GLU A 273 18.32 20.44 -43.91
N GLN A 274 17.89 20.94 -42.74
CA GLN A 274 17.75 20.12 -41.53
C GLN A 274 16.30 19.72 -41.28
N ILE A 275 16.10 18.53 -40.70
CA ILE A 275 14.78 18.04 -40.29
C ILE A 275 14.66 18.16 -38.77
N TRP A 276 13.65 18.90 -38.30
CA TRP A 276 13.37 19.14 -36.89
C TRP A 276 12.08 18.44 -36.45
N ARG A 277 12.09 17.84 -35.25
CA ARG A 277 10.89 17.28 -34.61
C ARG A 277 10.28 18.29 -33.65
N ARG A 278 9.00 18.62 -33.82
CA ARG A 278 8.34 19.69 -33.04
C ARG A 278 6.91 19.35 -32.67
N HIS A 279 6.53 19.76 -31.46
CA HIS A 279 5.16 19.63 -30.98
C HIS A 279 4.27 20.70 -31.62
N GLU A 280 2.97 20.42 -31.79
CA GLU A 280 1.99 21.31 -32.43
C GLU A 280 1.98 22.75 -31.85
N ASN A 281 2.19 22.88 -30.54
CA ASN A 281 2.30 24.18 -29.87
C ASN A 281 3.52 25.02 -30.28
N GLN A 282 4.55 24.39 -30.88
CA GLN A 282 5.80 25.00 -31.32
C GLN A 282 5.81 25.33 -32.82
N ILE A 283 4.65 25.20 -33.47
CA ILE A 283 4.43 25.41 -34.90
C ILE A 283 3.33 26.46 -35.06
N ARG A 284 3.52 27.40 -35.99
CA ARG A 284 2.53 28.41 -36.39
C ARG A 284 2.37 28.35 -37.90
N GLN A 285 1.15 28.51 -38.42
CA GLN A 285 0.96 28.67 -39.87
C GLN A 285 1.62 29.98 -40.33
N ARG A 286 2.24 29.96 -41.50
CA ARG A 286 2.79 31.15 -42.15
C ARG A 286 1.82 31.60 -43.23
N TYR A 287 1.27 32.81 -43.08
CA TYR A 287 0.24 33.36 -43.99
C TYR A 287 0.79 34.29 -45.10
N TRP A 288 2.11 34.51 -45.18
CA TRP A 288 2.73 35.40 -46.17
C TRP A 288 3.82 34.66 -46.95
N SER A 289 3.83 34.84 -48.27
CA SER A 289 4.93 34.41 -49.14
C SER A 289 6.02 35.49 -49.13
N THR A 290 7.27 35.11 -49.44
CA THR A 290 8.41 36.04 -49.46
C THR A 290 8.36 37.00 -50.67
N ASP A 291 7.45 36.75 -51.61
CA ASP A 291 6.99 37.70 -52.62
C ASP A 291 5.58 38.13 -52.21
N GLY A 292 5.33 39.45 -52.15
CA GLY A 292 4.26 40.11 -51.40
C GLY A 292 2.81 39.86 -51.83
N ASP A 293 2.39 38.61 -52.02
CA ASP A 293 1.00 38.25 -52.23
C ASP A 293 0.41 37.50 -51.02
N LEU A 294 -0.73 38.02 -50.54
CA LEU A 294 -1.59 37.38 -49.55
C LEU A 294 -2.22 36.12 -50.16
N ILE A 295 -1.91 34.94 -49.61
CA ILE A 295 -2.63 33.72 -49.96
C ILE A 295 -3.99 33.75 -49.24
N VAL A 296 -5.05 34.07 -49.98
CA VAL A 296 -6.42 33.86 -49.54
C VAL A 296 -6.62 32.37 -49.33
N THR A 297 -6.98 31.95 -48.11
CA THR A 297 -7.69 30.69 -47.91
C THR A 297 -8.86 30.90 -46.96
N HIS A 298 -9.96 30.30 -47.37
CA HIS A 298 -11.33 30.34 -46.85
C HIS A 298 -11.45 30.61 -45.35
N GLN A 299 -12.12 31.72 -45.04
CA GLN A 299 -12.96 31.80 -43.85
C GLN A 299 -13.98 30.66 -43.92
N THR A 300 -14.01 29.82 -42.90
CA THR A 300 -15.27 29.25 -42.43
C THR A 300 -15.48 29.77 -41.02
N THR A 301 -16.10 30.94 -40.97
CA THR A 301 -16.93 31.37 -39.85
C THR A 301 -18.12 30.41 -39.77
N GLU A 302 -18.21 29.65 -38.69
CA GLU A 302 -19.52 29.27 -38.14
C GLU A 302 -19.52 29.71 -36.68
N SER A 303 -20.02 30.94 -36.50
CA SER A 303 -20.70 31.38 -35.29
C SER A 303 -21.97 30.54 -35.15
N VAL A 304 -22.06 29.74 -34.09
CA VAL A 304 -23.35 29.25 -33.62
C VAL A 304 -23.76 30.17 -32.49
N ASP A 305 -24.75 31.01 -32.79
CA ASP A 305 -25.44 31.88 -31.85
C ASP A 305 -26.12 31.04 -30.76
N CYS A 306 -25.97 31.49 -29.53
CA CYS A 306 -26.77 31.03 -28.40
C CYS A 306 -28.05 31.86 -28.40
N ASP A 307 -29.16 31.27 -28.82
CA ASP A 307 -30.48 31.86 -28.67
C ASP A 307 -31.18 31.26 -27.44
N ASP A 308 -31.64 32.14 -26.56
CA ASP A 308 -32.42 31.85 -25.36
C ASP A 308 -33.85 31.44 -25.75
N GLY A 309 -34.37 30.40 -25.12
CA GLY A 309 -35.75 29.94 -25.36
C GLY A 309 -36.20 28.88 -24.37
N SER A 310 -36.75 29.32 -23.24
CA SER A 310 -37.43 28.52 -22.23
C SER A 310 -38.70 27.83 -22.76
N SER A 311 -38.88 26.53 -22.50
CA SER A 311 -40.19 25.96 -22.13
C SER A 311 -40.07 24.54 -21.55
N SER A 312 -40.73 24.36 -20.42
CA SER A 312 -41.00 23.16 -19.63
C SER A 312 -41.53 21.94 -20.40
N CYS A 313 -41.15 20.72 -19.98
CA CYS A 313 -42.12 19.71 -19.55
C CYS A 313 -41.46 18.51 -18.83
N SER A 314 -42.18 18.03 -17.81
CA SER A 314 -41.83 17.04 -16.77
C SER A 314 -41.89 15.57 -17.27
N PRO A 315 -41.49 14.57 -16.43
CA PRO A 315 -40.95 13.28 -16.85
C PRO A 315 -42.01 12.15 -16.90
N PRO A 316 -41.64 10.96 -17.40
CA PRO A 316 -42.30 9.73 -17.01
C PRO A 316 -41.36 8.70 -16.36
N ASP A 317 -41.72 8.38 -15.12
CA ASP A 317 -41.91 7.05 -14.53
C ASP A 317 -40.92 5.89 -14.73
N GLN A 318 -40.35 5.53 -13.57
CA GLN A 318 -40.33 4.19 -12.96
C GLN A 318 -40.83 3.02 -13.81
N GLN A 319 -39.90 2.14 -14.19
CA GLN A 319 -40.19 0.70 -14.28
C GLN A 319 -39.00 -0.14 -13.81
N SER A 320 -39.27 -0.89 -12.76
CA SER A 320 -38.48 -1.94 -12.13
C SER A 320 -37.93 -2.96 -13.12
N LYS A 321 -36.61 -3.20 -13.12
CA LYS A 321 -35.99 -4.38 -13.77
C LYS A 321 -35.49 -5.37 -12.72
N VAL A 322 -36.14 -6.53 -12.77
CA VAL A 322 -35.95 -7.77 -12.02
C VAL A 322 -34.50 -8.28 -12.11
N LEU A 323 -33.92 -8.64 -10.96
CA LEU A 323 -32.65 -9.36 -10.83
C LEU A 323 -32.75 -10.76 -11.46
N ARG A 324 -32.08 -11.00 -12.59
CA ARG A 324 -31.82 -12.37 -13.09
C ARG A 324 -30.45 -12.84 -12.60
N ARG A 325 -30.44 -13.88 -11.77
CA ARG A 325 -29.24 -14.63 -11.35
C ARG A 325 -28.48 -15.12 -12.58
N SER A 326 -27.24 -14.67 -12.74
CA SER A 326 -26.29 -15.26 -13.70
C SER A 326 -25.85 -16.64 -13.19
N ALA A 327 -26.34 -17.70 -13.82
CA ALA A 327 -25.77 -19.03 -13.71
C ALA A 327 -24.42 -19.05 -14.45
N ARG A 328 -23.31 -18.94 -13.74
CA ARG A 328 -21.96 -19.10 -14.32
C ARG A 328 -21.51 -20.55 -14.15
N THR A 329 -21.33 -21.22 -15.28
CA THR A 329 -20.66 -22.52 -15.41
C THR A 329 -19.22 -22.41 -14.89
N ARG A 330 -18.86 -23.21 -13.88
CA ARG A 330 -17.49 -23.30 -13.35
C ARG A 330 -16.59 -23.98 -14.37
N LYS A 331 -15.55 -23.28 -14.86
CA LYS A 331 -14.45 -23.90 -15.65
C LYS A 331 -13.33 -24.40 -14.70
N PRO A 332 -12.57 -25.44 -15.08
CA PRO A 332 -11.72 -26.20 -14.16
C PRO A 332 -10.43 -25.48 -13.73
N ILE A 333 -9.93 -25.89 -12.55
CA ILE A 333 -8.82 -25.30 -11.79
C ILE A 333 -7.47 -25.86 -12.26
N HIS A 334 -7.06 -25.62 -13.51
CA HIS A 334 -5.75 -26.12 -13.99
C HIS A 334 -4.65 -25.05 -14.08
N ARG A 335 -4.96 -23.77 -13.79
CA ARG A 335 -3.96 -22.68 -13.73
C ARG A 335 -3.57 -22.24 -12.31
N LEU A 336 -4.24 -22.76 -11.28
CA LEU A 336 -4.04 -22.32 -9.89
C LEU A 336 -2.93 -23.11 -9.16
N ILE A 337 -2.50 -24.25 -9.70
CA ILE A 337 -1.57 -25.17 -9.03
C ILE A 337 -0.10 -24.79 -9.28
N GLU A 338 0.21 -24.10 -10.37
CA GLU A 338 1.61 -23.81 -10.75
C GLU A 338 2.18 -22.50 -10.17
N GLN A 339 1.37 -21.69 -9.46
CA GLN A 339 1.81 -20.38 -8.97
C GLN A 339 1.74 -20.18 -7.44
N ILE A 340 1.29 -21.18 -6.69
CA ILE A 340 1.40 -21.26 -5.21
C ILE A 340 2.70 -21.96 -4.86
#